data_AF-A0A844K9R6-F1
#
_entry.id   AF-A0A844K9R6-F1
#
_cell.length_a   1.000
_cell.length_b   1.000
_cell.length_c   1.000
_cell.angle_alpha   90.00
_cell.angle_beta   90.00
_cell.angle_gamma   90.00
#
_symmetry.space_group_name_H-M   'P 1'
#
loop_
_entity.id
_entity.type
_entity.pdbx_description
1 polymer ?
#
loop_
_entity_poly.entity_id
_entity_poly.type
_entity_poly.pdbx_seq_one_letter_code
_entity_poly.pdbx_strand_id
1 'polypeptide(L)' 'MSVPSVTIAKDRLRNLLITDRIQCTPDMIEFLTSDLYQTISKYIEISPEQFDVKITRTDIHIKYTGEKH' A
#
# COMPACT_ATOMS: atom_id res chain seq x y z
N MET A 1 20.81 10.69 10.59
CA MET A 1 19.47 11.13 10.13
C MET A 1 18.52 9.98 10.38
N SER A 2 17.49 10.16 11.19
CA SER A 2 16.46 9.14 11.38
C SER A 2 15.70 8.98 10.08
N VAL A 3 15.86 7.84 9.41
CA VAL A 3 14.96 7.48 8.30
C VAL A 3 13.54 7.51 8.89
N PRO A 4 12.59 8.25 8.31
CA PRO A 4 11.23 8.28 8.81
C PRO A 4 10.72 6.85 8.93
N SER A 5 10.17 6.47 10.09
CA SER A 5 9.63 5.11 10.32
C SER A 5 8.67 4.66 9.22
N VAL A 6 7.96 5.64 8.63
CA VAL A 6 7.08 5.51 7.48
C VAL A 6 7.80 5.00 6.23
N THR A 7 8.99 5.50 5.92
CA THR A 7 9.78 5.06 4.75
C THR A 7 10.22 3.61 4.92
N ILE A 8 10.64 3.24 6.13
CA ILE A 8 11.04 1.86 6.45
C ILE A 8 9.84 0.92 6.38
N ALA A 9 8.67 1.33 6.86
CA ALA A 9 7.44 0.55 6.76
C ALA A 9 7.01 0.35 5.30
N LYS A 10 7.13 1.39 4.46
CA LYS A 10 6.82 1.36 3.02
C LYS A 10 7.68 0.33 2.28
N ASP A 11 8.99 0.35 2.51
CA ASP A 11 9.93 -0.59 1.86
C ASP A 11 9.71 -2.03 2.32
N ARG A 12 9.44 -2.25 3.61
CA ARG A 12 9.14 -3.59 4.13
C ARG A 12 7.86 -4.17 3.54
N LEU A 13 6.81 -3.36 3.43
CA LEU A 13 5.53 -3.76 2.85
C LEU A 13 5.68 -4.05 1.35
N ARG A 14 6.39 -3.19 0.62
CA ARG A 14 6.70 -3.41 -0.80
C ARG A 14 7.45 -4.72 -1.02
N ASN A 15 8.50 -4.96 -0.25
CA ASN A 15 9.32 -6.17 -0.38
C ASN A 15 8.52 -7.43 -0.06
N LEU A 16 7.71 -7.42 1.01
CA LEU A 16 6.82 -8.52 1.39
C LEU A 16 5.91 -8.91 0.23
N LEU A 17 5.22 -7.94 -0.37
CA LEU A 17 4.29 -8.15 -1.48
C LEU A 17 4.97 -8.66 -2.76
N ILE A 18 6.21 -8.22 -3.03
CA ILE A 18 7.01 -8.70 -4.17
C ILE A 18 7.46 -10.15 -3.96
N THR A 19 7.91 -10.50 -2.74
CA THR A 19 8.39 -11.85 -2.43
C THR A 19 7.29 -12.90 -2.42
N ASP A 20 6.05 -12.51 -2.09
CA ASP A 20 4.95 -13.46 -1.87
C ASP A 20 4.31 -14.00 -3.17
N ARG A 21 4.82 -13.58 -4.35
CA ARG A 21 4.37 -14.10 -5.68
C ARG A 21 2.85 -14.30 -5.72
N ILE A 22 2.10 -13.26 -5.34
CA ILE A 22 0.64 -13.31 -5.32
C ILE A 22 0.20 -13.76 -6.72
N GLN A 23 -0.38 -14.97 -6.80
CA GLN A 23 -1.26 -15.30 -7.91
C GLN A 23 -2.43 -14.33 -7.76
N CYS A 24 -2.32 -13.14 -8.34
CA CYS A 24 -3.31 -12.07 -8.18
C CYS A 24 -4.61 -12.48 -8.88
N THR A 25 -5.38 -13.34 -8.25
CA THR A 25 -6.79 -13.49 -8.54
C THR A 25 -7.47 -12.16 -8.19
N PRO A 26 -8.52 -11.76 -8.92
CA PRO A 26 -9.24 -10.52 -8.64
C PRO A 26 -9.66 -10.40 -7.17
N ASP A 27 -10.08 -11.51 -6.56
CA ASP A 27 -10.50 -11.58 -5.15
C ASP A 27 -9.36 -11.21 -4.19
N MET A 28 -8.14 -11.71 -4.43
CA MET A 28 -6.99 -11.36 -3.57
C MET A 28 -6.61 -9.88 -3.68
N ILE A 29 -6.81 -9.25 -4.84
CA ILE A 29 -6.55 -7.82 -5.02
C ILE A 29 -7.53 -6.98 -4.20
N GLU A 30 -8.81 -7.35 -4.16
CA GLU A 30 -9.82 -6.67 -3.33
C GLU A 30 -9.51 -6.83 -1.84
N PHE A 31 -9.19 -8.05 -1.40
CA PHE A 31 -8.81 -8.29 0.00
C PHE A 31 -7.58 -7.47 0.41
N LEU A 32 -6.54 -7.44 -0.44
CA LEU A 32 -5.33 -6.68 -0.17
C LEU A 32 -5.60 -5.17 -0.12
N THR A 33 -6.40 -4.65 -1.06
CA THR A 33 -6.76 -3.22 -1.09
C THR A 33 -7.50 -2.80 0.17
N SER A 34 -8.44 -3.64 0.63
CA SER A 34 -9.19 -3.42 1.87
C SER A 34 -8.30 -3.47 3.11
N ASP A 35 -7.40 -4.45 3.21
CA ASP A 35 -6.50 -4.59 4.37
C ASP A 35 -5.49 -3.44 4.47
N LEU A 36 -4.98 -2.97 3.33
CA LEU A 36 -4.12 -1.78 3.25
C LEU A 36 -4.85 -0.52 3.72
N TYR A 37 -6.08 -0.31 3.25
CA TYR A 37 -6.91 0.82 3.68
C TYR A 37 -7.12 0.79 5.20
N GLN A 38 -7.62 -0.33 5.73
CA GLN A 38 -7.90 -0.49 7.16
C GLN A 38 -6.66 -0.28 8.03
N THR A 39 -5.51 -0.74 7.57
CA THR A 39 -4.25 -0.58 8.31
C THR A 39 -3.79 0.87 8.34
N ILE A 40 -3.87 1.59 7.22
CA ILE A 40 -3.50 3.01 7.16
C ILE A 40 -4.47 3.87 7.97
N SER A 41 -5.77 3.57 7.90
CA SER A 41 -6.81 4.31 8.61
C SER A 41 -6.70 4.25 10.14
N LYS A 42 -5.92 3.31 10.70
CA LYS A 42 -5.59 3.28 12.13
C LYS A 42 -4.68 4.42 12.57
N TYR A 43 -3.94 5.01 11.65
CA TYR A 43 -2.91 6.00 11.93
C TYR A 43 -3.16 7.35 11.25
N ILE A 44 -4.03 7.39 10.24
CA ILE A 44 -4.32 8.57 9.42
C ILE A 44 -5.81 8.60 9.13
N GLU A 45 -6.43 9.78 9.27
CA GLU A 45 -7.84 9.98 8.91
C GLU A 45 -7.94 10.14 7.38
N ILE A 46 -8.36 9.09 6.69
CA ILE A 46 -8.46 9.05 5.22
C ILE A 46 -9.85 8.54 4.83
N SER A 47 -10.48 9.17 3.85
CA SER A 47 -11.75 8.68 3.31
C SER A 47 -11.49 7.70 2.15
N PRO A 48 -12.44 6.79 1.84
CA PRO A 48 -12.28 5.82 0.75
C PRO A 48 -12.00 6.46 -0.61
N GLU A 49 -12.55 7.65 -0.85
CA GLU A 49 -12.37 8.38 -2.12
C GLU A 49 -10.95 8.95 -2.27
N GLN A 50 -10.18 8.99 -1.18
CA GLN A 50 -8.80 9.50 -1.13
C GLN A 50 -7.75 8.38 -1.19
N PHE A 51 -8.19 7.12 -1.29
CA PHE A 51 -7.32 5.94 -1.30
C PHE A 51 -7.47 5.16 -2.60
N ASP A 52 -6.39 5.09 -3.39
CA ASP A 52 -6.35 4.36 -4.66
C ASP A 52 -5.15 3.40 -4.69
N VAL A 53 -5.42 2.13 -4.97
CA VAL A 53 -4.40 1.08 -5.09
C VAL A 53 -4.34 0.60 -6.53
N LYS A 54 -3.19 0.84 -7.18
CA LYS A 54 -2.92 0.34 -8.53
C LYS A 54 -1.89 -0.77 -8.49
N ILE A 55 -2.32 -1.97 -8.87
CA ILE A 55 -1.47 -3.17 -8.97
C ILE A 55 -1.16 -3.43 -10.44
N THR A 56 0.11 -3.30 -10.82
CA THR A 56 0.62 -3.76 -12.11
C THR A 56 1.52 -4.98 -11.90
N ARG A 57 1.52 -5.93 -12.85
CA ARG A 57 2.11 -7.28 -12.71
C ARG A 57 3.62 -7.31 -12.34
N THR A 58 4.29 -6.17 -12.33
CA THR A 58 5.68 -5.96 -11.89
C THR A 58 5.86 -4.83 -10.88
N ASP A 59 4.85 -4.00 -10.64
CA ASP A 59 4.98 -2.74 -9.90
C ASP A 59 3.71 -2.44 -9.09
N ILE A 60 3.89 -2.22 -7.78
CA ILE A 60 2.81 -1.78 -6.88
C ILE A 60 3.04 -0.29 -6.62
N HIS A 61 2.10 0.54 -7.09
CA HIS A 61 2.11 1.99 -6.86
C HIS A 61 1.05 2.34 -5.81
N ILE A 62 1.50 2.79 -4.65
CA ILE A 62 0.65 3.26 -3.54
C ILE A 62 0.76 4.78 -3.49
N LYS A 63 -0.36 5.49 -3.71
CA LYS A 63 -0.45 6.96 -3.60
C LYS A 63 -1.41 7.35 -2.47
N TYR A 64 -1.04 8.33 -1.66
CA TYR A 64 -1.91 8.97 -0.67
C TYR A 64 -1.55 10.46 -0.53
N THR A 65 -2.49 11.27 -0.04
CA THR A 65 -2.38 12.73 -0.01
C THR A 65 -1.23 13.22 0.90
N GLY A 66 -0.37 14.10 0.37
CA GLY A 66 0.81 14.65 1.05
C GLY A 66 2.13 14.50 0.31
N GLU A 67 2.21 13.65 -0.73
CA GLU A 67 3.39 13.54 -1.59
C GLU A 67 3.47 14.77 -2.53
N LYS A 68 4.37 15.72 -2.22
CA LYS A 68 4.99 16.52 -3.27
C LYS A 68 6.03 15.64 -3.97
N HIS A 69 6.01 15.67 -5.31
CA HIS A 69 6.90 14.95 -6.22
C HIS A 69 8.34 14.80 -5.73
#